data_AF-A0A7J6TP34-F1
#
_entry.id   AF-A0A7J6TP34-F1
#
_cell.length_a   1.000
_cell.length_b   1.000
_cell.length_c   1.000
_cell.angle_alpha   90.00
_cell.angle_beta   90.00
_cell.angle_gamma   90.00
#
_symmetry.space_group_name_H-M   'P 1'
#
loop_
_entity.id
_entity.type
_entity.pdbx_description
1 polymer ?
#
loop_
_entity_poly.entity_id
_entity_poly.type
_entity_poly.pdbx_seq_one_letter_code
_entity_poly.pdbx_strand_id
1 'polypeptide(L)'
;RALECGMSNEVIGVLVGEGGAVPDAVEPETGDSTLMRICRYSDEVLAVSMAKRCIDDFGANVNYVNPRTGDSPLHAAAVRTDGGMEMLSLLLDRGADAGVQNSMGCTPADILIDARQFQAAETVLLAMKSQHGLDAVRRLVNSPVGAAGMTP
;
A
#
# COMPACT_ATOMS: atom_id res chain seq x y z
N ARG A 1 -35.26 0.52 5.70
CA ARG A 1 -34.50 1.11 4.57
C ARG A 1 -33.56 2.23 5.07
N ALA A 2 -32.89 1.99 6.22
CA ALA A 2 -32.12 2.99 6.97
C ALA A 2 -31.08 2.34 7.90
N LEU A 3 -30.43 1.24 7.48
CA LEU A 3 -29.45 0.52 8.32
C LEU A 3 -28.17 0.05 7.59
N GLU A 4 -27.88 0.60 6.41
CA GLU A 4 -26.59 0.41 5.71
C GLU A 4 -26.33 1.76 5.02
N CYS A 5 -25.40 2.64 5.38
CA CYS A 5 -24.21 2.57 6.19
C CYS A 5 -24.07 3.94 6.89
N GLY A 6 -24.10 3.95 8.23
CA GLY A 6 -23.79 5.16 9.02
C GLY A 6 -22.30 5.47 9.12
N MET A 7 -21.43 4.63 8.54
CA MET A 7 -19.97 4.75 8.62
C MET A 7 -19.31 5.13 7.28
N SER A 8 -19.96 4.93 6.14
CA SER A 8 -19.34 5.07 4.81
C SER A 8 -19.16 6.52 4.35
N ASN A 9 -20.00 7.45 4.82
CA ASN A 9 -19.89 8.87 4.50
C ASN A 9 -19.19 9.68 5.60
N GLU A 10 -19.17 9.19 6.84
CA GLU A 10 -18.58 9.91 7.97
C GLU A 10 -17.05 9.77 7.98
N VAL A 11 -16.49 8.61 7.63
CA VAL A 11 -15.03 8.46 7.43
C VAL A 11 -14.54 9.24 6.22
N ILE A 12 -15.33 9.30 5.13
CA ILE A 12 -15.07 10.18 3.99
C ILE A 12 -15.17 11.64 4.43
N GLY A 13 -16.21 12.04 5.17
CA GLY A 13 -16.37 13.40 5.68
C GLY A 13 -15.30 13.83 6.69
N VAL A 14 -14.72 12.89 7.43
CA VAL A 14 -13.66 13.16 8.42
C VAL A 14 -12.26 13.21 7.80
N LEU A 15 -11.97 12.41 6.75
CA LEU A 15 -10.71 12.50 5.99
C LEU A 15 -10.74 13.57 4.88
N VAL A 16 -11.94 13.93 4.40
CA VAL A 16 -12.24 14.93 3.36
C VAL A 16 -12.89 16.19 3.97
N GLY A 17 -12.58 16.49 5.24
CA GLY A 17 -13.22 17.54 6.04
C GLY A 17 -13.46 18.86 5.29
N GLU A 18 -14.73 19.25 5.20
CA GLU A 18 -15.38 20.56 4.91
C GLU A 18 -14.69 21.64 4.04
N GLY A 19 -13.59 21.35 3.33
CA GLY A 19 -12.78 22.34 2.61
C GLY A 19 -12.21 21.88 1.27
N GLY A 20 -12.52 20.67 0.82
CA GLY A 20 -12.05 20.09 -0.44
C GLY A 20 -11.05 18.95 -0.23
N ALA A 21 -11.20 17.89 -1.02
CA ALA A 21 -10.33 16.72 -0.94
C ALA A 21 -8.89 17.10 -1.32
N VAL A 22 -7.97 17.03 -0.36
CA VAL A 22 -6.54 17.02 -0.64
C VAL A 22 -6.13 15.54 -0.69
N PRO A 23 -5.97 14.95 -1.89
CA PRO A 23 -5.73 13.52 -2.06
C PRO A 23 -4.43 13.04 -1.39
N ASP A 24 -3.48 13.96 -1.21
CA ASP A 24 -2.17 13.73 -0.62
C ASP A 24 -2.04 14.34 0.79
N ALA A 25 -3.17 14.55 1.48
CA ALA A 25 -3.11 14.97 2.88
C ALA A 25 -2.31 13.94 3.69
N VAL A 26 -1.41 14.43 4.54
CA VAL A 26 -0.50 13.61 5.34
C VAL A 26 -0.91 13.70 6.80
N GLU A 27 -1.04 12.55 7.44
CA GLU A 27 -1.30 12.49 8.88
C GLU A 27 -0.08 13.01 9.67
N PRO A 28 -0.24 14.03 10.53
CA PRO A 28 0.88 14.64 11.23
C PRO A 28 1.64 13.68 12.15
N GLU A 29 0.98 12.67 12.72
CA GLU A 29 1.59 11.74 13.67
C GLU A 29 2.39 10.62 12.97
N THR A 30 1.79 9.96 11.97
CA THR A 30 2.37 8.80 11.29
C THR A 30 3.17 9.16 10.04
N GLY A 31 2.82 10.26 9.37
CA GLY A 31 3.38 10.64 8.07
C GLY A 31 2.74 9.92 6.89
N ASP A 32 1.70 9.11 7.14
CA ASP A 32 0.96 8.38 6.12
C ASP A 32 0.11 9.36 5.30
N SER A 33 0.09 9.19 3.97
CA SER A 33 -0.88 9.87 3.13
C SER A 33 -2.29 9.31 3.35
N THR A 34 -3.31 10.04 2.90
CA THR A 34 -4.71 9.57 2.87
C THR A 34 -4.82 8.20 2.21
N LEU A 35 -4.15 8.00 1.06
CA LEU A 35 -4.14 6.71 0.37
C LEU A 35 -3.50 5.60 1.21
N MET A 36 -2.39 5.88 1.89
CA MET A 36 -1.73 4.89 2.75
C MET A 36 -2.62 4.45 3.91
N ARG A 37 -3.37 5.37 4.53
CA ARG A 37 -4.33 5.03 5.60
C ARG A 37 -5.44 4.11 5.11
N ILE A 38 -5.97 4.37 3.90
CA ILE A 38 -6.98 3.51 3.26
C ILE A 38 -6.39 2.11 3.01
N CYS A 39 -5.14 2.04 2.52
CA CYS A 39 -4.48 0.74 2.30
C CYS A 39 -4.24 -0.01 3.62
N ARG A 40 -3.80 0.69 4.68
CA ARG A 40 -3.32 0.08 5.93
C ARG A 40 -4.44 -0.36 6.88
N TYR A 41 -5.48 0.45 7.05
CA TYR A 41 -6.39 0.33 8.20
C TYR A 41 -7.86 0.09 7.83
N SER A 42 -8.21 0.05 6.55
CA SER A 42 -9.61 -0.14 6.18
C SER A 42 -10.00 -1.62 6.32
N ASP A 43 -10.66 -1.96 7.44
CA ASP A 43 -11.38 -3.22 7.68
C ASP A 43 -12.70 -3.32 6.87
N GLU A 44 -13.01 -2.31 6.05
CA GLU A 44 -14.26 -2.26 5.30
C GLU A 44 -14.14 -2.85 3.88
N VAL A 45 -15.20 -3.55 3.47
CA VAL A 45 -15.46 -4.03 2.09
C VAL A 45 -15.26 -2.95 1.01
N LEU A 46 -15.27 -1.67 1.41
CA LEU A 46 -15.18 -0.52 0.51
C LEU A 46 -13.76 0.05 0.35
N ALA A 47 -12.74 -0.46 1.06
CA ALA A 47 -11.37 0.06 1.03
C ALA A 47 -10.83 0.24 -0.40
N VAL A 48 -10.97 -0.80 -1.23
CA VAL A 48 -10.54 -0.80 -2.64
C VAL A 48 -11.30 0.26 -3.45
N SER A 49 -12.61 0.36 -3.26
CA SER A 49 -13.43 1.36 -3.97
C SER A 49 -13.06 2.79 -3.56
N MET A 50 -12.73 3.01 -2.29
CA MET A 50 -12.25 4.30 -1.80
C MET A 50 -10.88 4.64 -2.36
N ALA A 51 -9.91 3.71 -2.29
CA ALA A 51 -8.58 3.89 -2.86
C ALA A 51 -8.66 4.20 -4.37
N LYS A 52 -9.54 3.49 -5.09
CA LYS A 52 -9.78 3.72 -6.51
C LYS A 52 -10.25 5.15 -6.79
N ARG A 53 -11.23 5.64 -6.04
CA ARG A 53 -11.72 7.03 -6.18
C ARG A 53 -10.67 8.05 -5.79
N CYS A 54 -9.91 7.81 -4.71
CA CYS A 54 -8.80 8.67 -4.32
C CYS A 54 -7.77 8.81 -5.45
N ILE A 55 -7.44 7.72 -6.13
CA ILE A 55 -6.48 7.73 -7.24
C ILE A 55 -7.09 8.37 -8.50
N ASP A 56 -8.28 7.92 -8.92
CA ASP A 56 -8.88 8.30 -10.21
C ASP A 56 -9.55 9.68 -10.20
N ASP A 57 -10.36 9.96 -9.18
CA ASP A 57 -11.18 11.18 -9.13
C ASP A 57 -10.40 12.34 -8.51
N PHE A 58 -9.52 12.04 -7.55
CA PHE A 58 -8.82 13.06 -6.77
C PHE A 58 -7.31 13.13 -7.05
N GLY A 59 -6.72 12.18 -7.78
CA GLY A 59 -5.32 12.24 -8.19
C GLY A 59 -4.31 11.92 -7.08
N ALA A 60 -4.68 11.06 -6.12
CA ALA A 60 -3.77 10.63 -5.05
C ALA A 60 -2.49 9.99 -5.61
N ASN A 61 -1.36 10.38 -5.03
CA ASN A 61 -0.07 9.88 -5.43
C ASN A 61 0.13 8.43 -4.96
N VAL A 62 -0.01 7.50 -5.90
CA VAL A 62 0.18 6.05 -5.69
C VAL A 62 1.63 5.69 -5.28
N ASN A 63 2.58 6.59 -5.53
CA ASN A 63 4.00 6.44 -5.21
C ASN A 63 4.46 7.42 -4.12
N TYR A 64 3.54 7.96 -3.32
CA TYR A 64 3.93 8.74 -2.15
C TYR A 64 4.86 7.91 -1.25
N VAL A 65 5.88 8.54 -0.70
CA VAL A 65 6.82 7.91 0.23
C VAL A 65 6.66 8.60 1.58
N ASN A 66 6.27 7.84 2.60
CA ASN A 66 6.16 8.35 3.95
C ASN A 66 7.55 8.83 4.42
N PRO A 67 7.72 10.10 4.80
CA PRO A 67 9.02 10.67 5.14
C PRO A 67 9.63 10.10 6.43
N ARG A 68 8.84 9.40 7.25
CA ARG A 68 9.29 8.81 8.52
C ARG A 68 9.71 7.36 8.38
N THR A 69 8.97 6.56 7.61
CA THR A 69 9.22 5.12 7.48
C THR A 69 9.81 4.72 6.14
N GLY A 70 9.72 5.58 5.13
CA GLY A 70 10.02 5.27 3.75
C GLY A 70 8.96 4.38 3.07
N ASP A 71 7.87 4.05 3.75
CA ASP A 71 6.83 3.20 3.18
C ASP A 71 6.09 3.91 2.05
N SER A 72 5.71 3.13 1.04
CA SER A 72 4.80 3.54 -0.02
C SER A 72 3.38 3.02 0.23
N PRO A 73 2.35 3.48 -0.50
CA PRO A 73 1.03 2.84 -0.51
C PRO A 73 1.09 1.33 -0.72
N LEU A 74 2.04 0.84 -1.53
CA LEU A 74 2.22 -0.59 -1.76
C LEU A 74 2.77 -1.33 -0.52
N HIS A 75 3.67 -0.71 0.25
CA HIS A 75 4.08 -1.23 1.57
C HIS A 75 2.90 -1.24 2.56
N ALA A 76 2.09 -0.17 2.57
CA ALA A 76 0.91 -0.07 3.43
C ALA A 76 -0.17 -1.12 3.09
N ALA A 77 -0.31 -1.50 1.82
CA ALA A 77 -1.18 -2.61 1.41
C ALA A 77 -0.58 -3.98 1.77
N ALA A 78 0.74 -4.13 1.75
CA ALA A 78 1.45 -5.37 2.04
C ALA A 78 1.35 -5.83 3.51
N VAL A 79 1.11 -4.91 4.46
CA VAL A 79 0.94 -5.26 5.88
C VAL A 79 -0.44 -5.83 6.22
N ARG A 80 -1.40 -5.78 5.29
CA ARG A 80 -2.75 -6.29 5.51
C ARG A 80 -2.76 -7.81 5.64
N THR A 81 -3.49 -8.35 6.61
CA THR A 81 -3.55 -9.81 6.87
C THR A 81 -4.73 -10.51 6.20
N ASP A 82 -5.71 -9.77 5.68
CA ASP A 82 -6.94 -10.27 5.07
C ASP A 82 -6.81 -10.57 3.56
N GLY A 83 -5.60 -10.55 3.03
CA GLY A 83 -5.35 -10.82 1.61
C GLY A 83 -5.61 -9.60 0.76
N GLY A 84 -4.92 -8.49 1.06
CA GLY A 84 -4.90 -7.23 0.31
C GLY A 84 -4.51 -7.31 -1.18
N MET A 85 -4.60 -8.49 -1.80
CA MET A 85 -4.45 -8.77 -3.22
C MET A 85 -5.18 -7.77 -4.12
N GLU A 86 -6.46 -7.48 -3.84
CA GLU A 86 -7.21 -6.55 -4.68
C GLU A 86 -6.67 -5.11 -4.55
N MET A 87 -6.25 -4.72 -3.35
CA MET A 87 -5.60 -3.44 -3.12
C MET A 87 -4.22 -3.38 -3.79
N LEU A 88 -3.41 -4.43 -3.67
CA LEU A 88 -2.11 -4.55 -4.33
C LEU A 88 -2.27 -4.46 -5.86
N SER A 89 -3.19 -5.23 -6.43
CA SER A 89 -3.49 -5.19 -7.87
C SER A 89 -3.94 -3.81 -8.31
N LEU A 90 -4.86 -3.17 -7.57
CA LEU A 90 -5.31 -1.81 -7.88
C LEU A 90 -4.13 -0.83 -7.89
N LEU A 91 -3.25 -0.86 -6.89
CA LEU A 91 -2.10 0.04 -6.82
C LEU A 91 -1.12 -0.24 -7.97
N LEU A 92 -0.81 -1.50 -8.25
CA LEU A 92 0.10 -1.91 -9.33
C LEU A 92 -0.46 -1.52 -10.71
N ASP A 93 -1.74 -1.72 -10.96
CA ASP A 93 -2.43 -1.33 -12.19
C ASP A 93 -2.39 0.20 -12.42
N ARG A 94 -2.24 0.97 -11.34
CA ARG A 94 -2.10 2.43 -11.37
C ARG A 94 -0.66 2.91 -11.36
N GLY A 95 0.30 2.00 -11.55
CA GLY A 95 1.72 2.33 -11.68
C GLY A 95 2.44 2.51 -10.34
N ALA A 96 1.97 1.85 -9.27
CA ALA A 96 2.76 1.74 -8.05
C ALA A 96 4.11 1.06 -8.35
N ASP A 97 5.19 1.64 -7.85
CA ASP A 97 6.53 1.07 -7.94
C ASP A 97 6.64 -0.14 -7.01
N ALA A 98 6.79 -1.32 -7.61
CA ALA A 98 6.94 -2.59 -6.91
C ALA A 98 8.34 -2.83 -6.35
N GLY A 99 9.33 -2.04 -6.79
CA GLY A 99 10.74 -2.15 -6.40
C GLY A 99 11.19 -1.13 -5.36
N VAL A 100 10.30 -0.25 -4.90
CA VAL A 100 10.61 0.77 -3.89
C VAL A 100 11.03 0.12 -2.57
N GLN A 101 12.07 0.65 -1.94
CA GLN A 101 12.56 0.22 -0.63
C GLN A 101 12.20 1.25 0.43
N ASN A 102 11.67 0.79 1.56
CA ASN A 102 11.45 1.65 2.72
C ASN A 102 12.76 1.93 3.48
N SER A 103 12.68 2.68 4.59
CA SER A 103 13.88 3.06 5.38
C SER A 103 14.61 1.88 6.01
N MET A 104 13.98 0.71 6.10
CA MET A 104 14.61 -0.54 6.55
C MET A 104 15.29 -1.31 5.41
N GLY A 105 15.20 -0.82 4.17
CA GLY A 105 15.69 -1.50 2.97
C GLY A 105 14.78 -2.62 2.47
N CYS A 106 13.60 -2.78 3.09
CA CYS A 106 12.61 -3.77 2.68
C CYS A 106 11.79 -3.24 1.50
N THR A 107 11.48 -4.12 0.56
CA THR A 107 10.48 -3.89 -0.48
C THR A 107 9.08 -4.35 -0.03
N PRO A 108 8.01 -3.98 -0.74
CA PRO A 108 6.68 -4.51 -0.45
C PRO A 108 6.62 -6.05 -0.55
N ALA A 109 7.39 -6.64 -1.48
CA ALA A 109 7.48 -8.09 -1.61
C ALA A 109 8.16 -8.75 -0.40
N ASP A 110 9.18 -8.13 0.20
CA ASP A 110 9.84 -8.65 1.40
C ASP A 110 8.84 -8.74 2.57
N ILE A 111 8.02 -7.70 2.77
CA ILE A 111 6.96 -7.71 3.80
C ILE A 111 5.98 -8.86 3.57
N LEU A 112 5.55 -9.08 2.32
CA LEU A 112 4.61 -10.16 1.98
C LEU A 112 5.22 -11.55 2.21
N ILE A 113 6.51 -11.72 1.93
CA ILE A 113 7.24 -12.98 2.17
C ILE A 113 7.32 -13.26 3.67
N ASP A 114 7.68 -12.26 4.47
CA ASP A 114 7.76 -12.38 5.94
C ASP A 114 6.39 -12.72 6.54
N ALA A 115 5.32 -12.12 6.01
CA ALA A 115 3.93 -12.41 6.38
C ALA A 115 3.39 -13.73 5.80
N ARG A 116 4.20 -14.50 5.05
CA ARG A 116 3.84 -15.77 4.38
C ARG A 116 2.71 -15.64 3.36
N GLN A 117 2.55 -14.47 2.75
CA GLN A 117 1.56 -14.19 1.71
C GLN A 117 2.16 -14.42 0.32
N PHE A 118 2.51 -15.68 0.02
CA PHE A 118 3.28 -16.02 -1.18
C PHE A 118 2.60 -15.63 -2.50
N GLN A 119 1.26 -15.73 -2.60
CA GLN A 119 0.53 -15.35 -3.81
C GLN A 119 0.59 -13.84 -4.08
N ALA A 120 0.53 -13.04 -3.01
CA ALA A 120 0.67 -11.60 -3.08
C ALA A 120 2.10 -11.20 -3.42
N ALA A 121 3.08 -11.84 -2.77
CA ALA A 121 4.48 -11.65 -3.06
C ALA A 121 4.79 -11.94 -4.53
N GLU A 122 4.30 -13.06 -5.08
CA GLU A 122 4.46 -13.41 -6.50
C GLU A 122 3.91 -12.31 -7.41
N THR A 123 2.72 -11.78 -7.11
CA THR A 123 2.10 -10.72 -7.91
C THR A 123 2.96 -9.45 -7.94
N VAL A 124 3.47 -9.03 -6.78
CA VAL A 124 4.36 -7.86 -6.67
C VAL A 124 5.70 -8.12 -7.36
N LEU A 125 6.29 -9.30 -7.23
CA LEU A 125 7.55 -9.66 -7.88
C LEU A 125 7.42 -9.72 -9.40
N LEU A 126 6.29 -10.21 -9.92
CA LEU A 126 5.99 -10.19 -11.36
C LEU A 126 5.87 -8.74 -11.88
N ALA A 127 5.21 -7.87 -11.12
CA ALA A 127 5.14 -6.45 -11.46
C ALA A 127 6.52 -5.79 -11.41
N MET A 128 7.32 -6.06 -10.38
CA MET A 128 8.70 -5.58 -10.25
C MET A 128 9.56 -6.04 -11.43
N LYS A 129 9.45 -7.31 -11.85
CA LYS A 129 10.14 -7.83 -13.04
C LYS A 129 9.76 -7.06 -14.29
N SER A 130 8.48 -6.71 -14.44
CA SER A 130 7.98 -5.94 -15.58
C SER A 130 8.52 -4.51 -15.59
N GLN A 131 8.56 -3.86 -14.42
CA GLN A 131 8.99 -2.46 -14.26
C GLN A 131 10.51 -2.30 -14.33
N HIS A 132 11.28 -3.19 -13.69
CA HIS A 132 12.72 -3.03 -13.41
C HIS A 132 13.59 -4.13 -14.02
N GLY A 133 12.99 -5.12 -14.68
CA GLY A 133 13.69 -6.26 -15.28
C GLY A 133 14.01 -7.39 -14.28
N LEU A 134 14.49 -8.51 -14.83
CA LEU A 134 14.75 -9.74 -14.07
C LEU A 134 15.90 -9.59 -13.05
N ASP A 135 16.88 -8.74 -13.34
CA ASP A 135 18.04 -8.55 -12.45
C ASP A 135 17.67 -7.90 -11.13
N ALA A 136 16.65 -7.03 -11.12
CA ALA A 136 16.13 -6.43 -9.90
C ALA A 136 15.51 -7.48 -8.97
N VAL A 137 14.69 -8.39 -9.54
CA VAL A 137 14.09 -9.52 -8.81
C VAL A 137 15.17 -10.48 -8.28
N ARG A 138 16.20 -10.76 -9.08
CA ARG A 138 17.33 -11.60 -8.63
C ARG A 138 18.08 -11.00 -7.47
N ARG A 139 18.28 -9.68 -7.45
CA ARG A 139 18.93 -9.00 -6.32
C ARG A 139 18.11 -9.17 -5.05
N LEU A 140 16.79 -9.02 -5.13
CA LEU A 140 15.90 -9.20 -3.98
C LEU A 140 15.96 -10.63 -3.44
N VAL A 141 15.77 -11.64 -4.29
CA VAL A 141 15.77 -13.06 -3.88
C VAL A 141 17.13 -13.52 -3.33
N ASN A 142 18.23 -12.94 -3.83
CA ASN A 142 19.58 -13.26 -3.37
C ASN A 142 20.11 -12.25 -2.33
N SER A 143 19.29 -11.26 -1.92
CA SER A 143 19.70 -10.26 -0.93
C SER A 143 19.65 -10.88 0.46
N PRO A 144 20.70 -10.75 1.29
CA PRO A 144 20.71 -11.26 2.66
C PRO A 144 19.73 -10.54 3.59
N VAL A 145 18.94 -9.57 3.11
CA VAL A 145 17.90 -8.88 3.89
C VAL A 145 16.87 -9.87 4.43
N GLY A 146 16.55 -10.96 3.71
CA GLY A 146 15.70 -12.05 4.21
C GLY A 146 16.33 -12.95 5.30
N ALA A 147 17.60 -12.75 5.64
CA ALA A 147 18.31 -13.50 6.68
C ALA A 147 18.59 -12.68 7.95
N ALA A 148 18.34 -11.37 7.95
CA ALA A 148 18.68 -10.48 9.06
C ALA A 148 17.60 -10.39 10.16
N GLY A 149 16.44 -11.04 9.98
CA GLY A 149 15.34 -11.06 10.96
C GLY A 149 15.16 -12.38 11.73
N MET A 150 15.89 -13.43 11.38
CA MET A 150 15.87 -14.70 12.13
C MET A 150 16.89 -14.67 13.26
N THR A 151 16.61 -13.89 14.31
CA THR A 151 17.20 -14.21 15.63
C THR A 151 16.43 -15.40 16.23
N PRO A 152 17.14 -16.39 16.80
CA PRO A 152 16.55 -17.63 17.30
C PRO A 152 15.61 -17.43 18.49
#